data_AF-A0A4Q1UIV0-F1
#
_entry.id   AF-A0A4Q1UIV0-F1
#
_cell.length_a   1.000
_cell.length_b   1.000
_cell.length_c   1.000
_cell.angle_alpha   90.00
_cell.angle_beta   90.00
_cell.angle_gamma   90.00
#
_symmetry.space_group_name_H-M   'P 1'
#
loop_
_entity.id
_entity.type
_entity.pdbx_description
1 polymer ?
#
loop_
_entity_poly.entity_id
_entity_poly.type
_entity_poly.pdbx_seq_one_letter_code
_entity_poly.pdbx_strand_id
1 'polypeptide(L)' 'MRRQITNLRSQHSDNLLVTSRLNRFLVKIAFLSEPKDAAHARHLQSEFARMLRTVDEMVSRGRSTKPRPK' A
#
# COMPACT_ATOMS: atom_id res chain seq x y z
N MET A 1 3.47 -8.73 6.40
CA MET A 1 2.97 -7.38 6.04
C MET A 1 4.09 -6.37 5.82
N ARG A 2 4.88 -5.97 6.84
CA ARG A 2 5.98 -4.97 6.67
C ARG A 2 6.89 -5.25 5.47
N ARG A 3 7.43 -6.47 5.34
CA ARG A 3 8.28 -6.88 4.20
C ARG A 3 7.60 -6.72 2.83
N GLN A 4 6.31 -7.05 2.72
CA GLN A 4 5.54 -6.88 1.47
C GLN A 4 5.36 -5.40 1.11
N ILE A 5 5.15 -4.53 2.10
CA ILE A 5 5.01 -3.09 1.88
C ILE A 5 6.36 -2.50 1.43
N THR A 6 7.46 -2.91 2.04
CA THR A 6 8.80 -2.49 1.61
C THR A 6 9.09 -2.92 0.17
N ASN A 7 8.73 -4.15 -0.21
CA ASN A 7 8.88 -4.62 -1.59
C ASN A 7 8.01 -3.80 -2.57
N LEU A 8 6.74 -3.54 -2.24
CA LEU A 8 5.86 -2.70 -3.06
C LEU A 8 6.39 -1.28 -3.21
N ARG A 9 6.97 -0.71 -2.13
CA ARG A 9 7.61 0.60 -2.18
C ARG A 9 8.83 0.59 -3.11
N SER A 10 9.62 -0.48 -3.06
CA SER A 10 10.75 -0.66 -3.97
C SER A 10 10.32 -0.77 -5.43
N GLN A 11 9.19 -1.43 -5.72
CA GLN A 11 8.63 -1.57 -7.07
C GLN A 11 8.03 -0.27 -7.62
N HIS A 12 7.62 0.64 -6.74
CA HIS A 12 6.97 1.90 -7.06
C HIS A 12 7.77 3.11 -6.59
N SER A 13 9.10 2.98 -6.48
CA SER A 13 9.99 4.04 -5.98
C SER A 13 9.79 5.37 -6.69
N ASP A 14 9.51 5.31 -7.99
CA ASP A 14 9.40 6.49 -8.86
C ASP A 14 7.98 7.08 -8.83
N ASN A 15 7.02 6.38 -8.24
CA ASN A 15 5.65 6.84 -8.05
C ASN A 15 5.48 7.40 -6.64
N LEU A 16 5.75 8.71 -6.48
CA LEU A 16 5.68 9.42 -5.20
C LEU A 16 4.30 9.30 -4.52
N LEU A 17 3.21 9.27 -5.30
CA LEU A 17 1.86 9.10 -4.76
C LEU A 17 1.68 7.72 -4.12
N VAL A 18 2.09 6.66 -4.82
CA VAL A 18 2.05 5.29 -4.29
C VAL A 18 2.97 5.15 -3.08
N THR A 19 4.20 5.69 -3.17
CA THR A 19 5.17 5.65 -2.07
C THR A 19 4.68 6.37 -0.82
N SER A 20 4.07 7.55 -0.95
CA SER A 20 3.49 8.29 0.18
C SER A 20 2.35 7.50 0.86
N ARG A 21 1.51 6.82 0.08
CA ARG A 21 0.41 5.99 0.57
C ARG A 21 0.92 4.78 1.35
N LEU A 22 1.93 4.10 0.81
CA LEU A 22 2.60 2.96 1.46
C LEU A 22 3.29 3.38 2.76
N ASN A 23 3.98 4.52 2.78
CA ASN A 23 4.62 5.05 3.98
C ASN A 23 3.60 5.39 5.08
N ARG A 24 2.48 6.04 4.73
CA ARG A 24 1.40 6.33 5.69
C ARG A 24 0.81 5.05 6.27
N PHE A 25 0.72 3.99 5.46
CA PHE A 25 0.25 2.69 5.94
C PHE A 25 1.27 2.01 6.86
N LEU A 26 2.57 2.09 6.56
CA LEU A 26 3.65 1.61 7.45
C LEU A 26 3.57 2.25 8.83
N VAL A 27 3.36 3.56 8.91
CA VAL A 27 3.21 4.28 10.18
C VAL A 27 1.94 3.80 10.90
N LYS A 28 0.81 3.65 10.20
CA LYS A 28 -0.44 3.18 10.79
C LYS A 28 -0.30 1.77 11.40
N ILE A 29 0.35 0.83 10.70
CA ILE A 29 0.56 -0.52 11.24
C ILE A 29 1.66 -0.58 12.30
N ALA A 30 2.65 0.32 12.25
CA ALA A 30 3.66 0.42 13.31
C ALA A 30 3.03 0.93 14.61
N PHE A 31 2.07 1.85 14.50
CA PHE A 31 1.32 2.37 15.65
C PHE A 31 0.33 1.34 16.22
N LEU A 32 -0.18 0.43 15.39
CA LEU A 32 -1.15 -0.59 15.82
C LEU A 32 -0.56 -1.72 16.69
N SER A 33 0.74 -1.74 16.99
CA SER A 33 1.38 -2.74 17.87
C SER A 33 1.23 -4.19 17.37
N GLU A 34 1.92 -5.15 18.00
CA GLU A 34 1.63 -6.57 17.75
C GLU A 34 0.13 -6.85 17.99
N PRO A 35 -0.51 -7.70 17.15
CA PRO A 35 -1.92 -8.00 17.31
C PRO A 35 -2.17 -8.59 18.69
N LYS A 36 -2.82 -7.81 19.55
CA LYS A 36 -3.16 -8.19 20.93
C LYS A 36 -4.18 -9.33 20.99
N ASP A 37 -4.98 -9.48 19.95
CA ASP A 37 -5.99 -10.51 19.82
C ASP A 37 -6.26 -10.88 18.34
N ALA A 38 -7.03 -11.96 18.13
CA ALA A 38 -7.39 -12.46 16.81
C ALA A 38 -8.28 -11.50 16.01
N ALA A 39 -9.10 -10.67 16.67
CA ALA A 39 -9.94 -9.68 16.00
C ALA A 39 -9.10 -8.53 15.44
N HIS A 40 -8.09 -8.10 16.18
CA HIS A 40 -7.11 -7.11 15.78
C HIS A 40 -6.23 -7.63 14.62
N ALA A 41 -5.81 -8.89 14.67
CA ALA A 41 -5.09 -9.51 13.55
C ALA A 41 -5.95 -9.53 12.26
N ARG A 42 -7.24 -9.88 12.37
CA ARG A 42 -8.18 -9.84 11.22
C ARG A 42 -8.38 -8.41 10.71
N HIS A 43 -8.55 -7.45 11.61
CA HIS A 43 -8.69 -6.05 11.25
C HIS A 43 -7.46 -5.53 10.47
N LEU A 44 -6.25 -5.85 10.94
CA LEU A 44 -5.00 -5.52 10.27
C LEU A 44 -4.91 -6.14 8.87
N GLN A 45 -5.33 -7.40 8.72
CA GLN A 45 -5.38 -8.07 7.41
C GLN A 45 -6.39 -7.41 6.45
N SER A 46 -7.58 -7.06 6.93
CA SER A 46 -8.60 -6.37 6.12
C SER A 46 -8.12 -4.99 5.65
N GLU A 47 -7.51 -4.21 6.55
CA GLU A 47 -6.93 -2.90 6.21
C GLU A 47 -5.77 -3.05 5.23
N PHE A 48 -4.95 -4.09 5.38
CA PHE A 48 -3.88 -4.40 4.44
C PHE A 48 -4.42 -4.75 3.04
N ALA A 49 -5.44 -5.60 2.95
CA ALA A 49 -6.08 -5.95 1.67
C ALA A 49 -6.75 -4.74 0.99
N ARG A 50 -7.33 -3.83 1.78
CA ARG A 50 -7.89 -2.58 1.25
C ARG A 50 -6.80 -1.66 0.69
N MET A 51 -5.68 -1.54 1.38
CA MET A 51 -4.54 -0.73 0.94
C MET A 51 -3.94 -1.28 -0.37
N LEU A 52 -3.80 -2.60 -0.50
CA LEU A 52 -3.33 -3.21 -1.75
C LEU A 52 -4.24 -2.87 -2.94
N ARG A 53 -5.56 -2.95 -2.77
CA ARG A 53 -6.53 -2.55 -3.80
C ARG A 53 -6.40 -1.07 -4.18
N THR A 54 -6.27 -0.19 -3.21
CA THR A 54 -6.06 1.25 -3.48
C THR A 54 -4.76 1.50 -4.24
N VAL A 55 -3.67 0.82 -3.91
CA VAL A 55 -2.39 0.94 -4.64
C VAL A 55 -2.54 0.46 -6.07
N ASP A 56 -3.21 -0.68 -6.28
CA ASP A 56 -3.46 -1.23 -7.61
C ASP A 56 -4.33 -0.31 -8.48
N GLU A 57 -5.37 0.29 -7.91
CA GLU A 57 -6.19 1.31 -8.57
C GLU A 57 -5.37 2.57 -8.92
N MET A 58 -4.50 3.05 -8.02
CA MET A 58 -3.63 4.20 -8.27
C MET A 58 -2.63 3.92 -9.38
N VAL A 59 -2.03 2.73 -9.39
CA VAL A 59 -1.09 2.29 -10.43
C VAL A 59 -1.83 2.15 -11.77
N SER A 60 -3.02 1.58 -11.78
CA SER A 60 -3.85 1.43 -12.99
C SER A 60 -4.26 2.78 -13.58
N ARG A 61 -4.66 3.74 -12.74
CA ARG A 61 -4.99 5.11 -13.17
C ARG A 61 -3.76 5.87 -13.66
N GLY A 62 -2.62 5.73 -13.00
CA GLY A 62 -1.35 6.36 -13.40
C GLY A 62 -0.77 5.83 -14.72
N ARG A 63 -1.11 4.60 -15.14
CA ARG A 63 -0.75 4.08 -16.47
C ARG A 63 -1.61 4.66 -17.60
N SER A 64 -2.80 5.20 -17.29
CA SER A 64 -3.71 5.79 -18.28
C SER A 64 -3.23 7.15 -18.81
N THR A 65 -2.21 7.76 -18.22
CA THR A 65 -1.68 9.07 -18.64
C THR A 65 -0.43 8.97 -19.51
N LYS A 66 0.00 7.79 -19.96
CA LYS A 66 0.94 7.71 -21.09
C LYS A 66 0.18 8.16 -22.36
N PRO A 67 0.52 9.31 -22.97
CA PRO A 67 -0.11 9.66 -24.24
C PRO A 67 0.28 8.59 -25.27
N ARG A 68 -0.72 8.06 -25.98
CA ARG A 68 -0.47 7.24 -27.18
C ARG A 68 0.45 8.04 -28.11
N PRO A 69 1.54 7.47 -28.64
CA PRO A 69 2.24 8.11 -29.74
C PRO A 69 1.27 8.12 -30.93
N LYS A 70 1.05 9.31 -31.49
CA LYS A 70 0.52 9.48 -32.85
C LYS A 70 1.68 9.38 -33.82
#